data_AF-A0A0E2YYV8-F1
#
_entry.id   AF-A0A0E2YYV8-F1
#
_cell.length_a   1.000
_cell.length_b   1.000
_cell.length_c   1.000
_cell.angle_alpha   90.00
_cell.angle_beta   90.00
_cell.angle_gamma   90.00
#
_symmetry.space_group_name_H-M   'P 1'
#
loop_
_entity.id
_entity.type
_entity.pdbx_description
1 polymer ?
#
loop_
_entity_poly.entity_id
_entity_poly.type
_entity_poly.pdbx_seq_one_letter_code
_entity_poly.pdbx_strand_id
1 'polypeptide(L)'
;MNRYDYVVYGIENYYLRFTSVFDRCLRLANVIYQLGLPERQCNNDSIIKNAHVKGTPVAKSLTELDKFTGPFRYHRNTVAHQGTYSEKDLDQLGSYYLLAEKDDDFERYRYLFKKKTDDFVAEKKQDFKGQLVALESLVENYFDSVLSVFETRLKAYV
;
A
#
# COMPACT_ATOMS: atom_id res chain seq x y z
N MET A 1 -21.62 8.39 9.84
CA MET A 1 -20.15 8.32 9.85
C MET A 1 -19.63 9.07 11.06
N ASN A 2 -19.21 8.33 12.07
CA ASN A 2 -18.56 8.84 13.26
C ASN A 2 -17.03 8.90 13.06
N ARG A 3 -16.29 9.35 14.07
CA ARG A 3 -14.85 9.50 14.00
C ARG A 3 -14.12 8.17 13.77
N TYR A 4 -14.62 7.06 14.32
CA TYR A 4 -14.06 5.74 14.09
C TYR A 4 -14.14 5.35 12.61
N ASP A 5 -15.27 5.58 11.96
CA ASP A 5 -15.45 5.28 10.53
C ASP A 5 -14.42 6.01 9.65
N TYR A 6 -14.08 7.26 9.99
CA TYR A 6 -13.04 8.01 9.28
C TYR A 6 -11.63 7.44 9.48
N VAL A 7 -11.33 6.92 10.67
CA VAL A 7 -10.03 6.30 10.96
C VAL A 7 -9.89 5.00 10.17
N VAL A 8 -10.91 4.14 10.22
CA VAL A 8 -10.97 2.90 9.43
C VAL A 8 -10.77 3.20 7.96
N TYR A 9 -11.58 4.10 7.39
CA TYR A 9 -11.50 4.49 5.98
C TYR A 9 -10.10 5.00 5.59
N GLY A 10 -9.45 5.77 6.47
CA GLY A 10 -8.10 6.27 6.23
C GLY A 10 -7.06 5.15 6.14
N ILE A 11 -7.13 4.18 7.05
CA ILE A 11 -6.23 3.01 7.07
C ILE A 11 -6.44 2.13 5.84
N GLU A 12 -7.69 1.88 5.46
CA GLU A 12 -8.05 1.11 4.28
C GLU A 12 -7.50 1.74 3.00
N ASN A 13 -7.74 3.04 2.83
CA ASN A 13 -7.23 3.79 1.69
C ASN A 13 -5.70 3.79 1.64
N TYR A 14 -5.05 3.86 2.79
CA TYR A 14 -3.60 3.74 2.86
C TYR A 14 -3.14 2.41 2.28
N TYR A 15 -3.63 1.26 2.76
CA TYR A 15 -3.17 -0.05 2.26
C TYR A 15 -3.50 -0.29 0.78
N LEU A 16 -4.66 0.17 0.32
CA LEU A 16 -5.04 0.11 -1.09
C LEU A 16 -4.04 0.89 -1.97
N ARG A 17 -3.73 2.14 -1.60
CA ARG A 17 -2.81 2.99 -2.36
C ARG A 17 -1.37 2.51 -2.26
N PHE A 18 -0.94 2.15 -1.05
CA PHE A 18 0.41 1.68 -0.77
C PHE A 18 0.75 0.44 -1.62
N THR A 19 -0.11 -0.57 -1.61
CA THR A 19 0.13 -1.79 -2.41
C THR A 19 0.01 -1.55 -3.91
N SER A 20 -0.83 -0.60 -4.36
CA SER A 20 -0.96 -0.25 -5.78
C SER A 20 0.30 0.36 -6.40
N VAL A 21 1.24 0.87 -5.60
CA VAL A 21 2.52 1.41 -6.11
C VAL A 21 3.29 0.32 -6.85
N PHE A 22 3.38 -0.88 -6.27
CA PHE A 22 4.06 -2.00 -6.91
C PHE A 22 3.38 -2.41 -8.23
N ASP A 23 2.05 -2.44 -8.27
CA ASP A 23 1.31 -2.75 -9.50
C ASP A 23 1.61 -1.73 -10.62
N ARG A 24 1.79 -0.45 -10.27
CA ARG A 24 2.21 0.58 -11.23
C ARG A 24 3.64 0.38 -11.71
N CYS A 25 4.56 -0.03 -10.83
CA CYS A 25 5.93 -0.38 -11.24
C CYS A 25 5.92 -1.54 -12.26
N LEU A 26 5.15 -2.60 -12.02
CA LEU A 26 5.01 -3.71 -12.98
C LEU A 26 4.50 -3.24 -14.35
N ARG A 27 3.50 -2.35 -14.36
CA ARG A 27 2.97 -1.77 -15.61
C ARG A 27 4.01 -0.90 -16.33
N LEU A 28 4.80 -0.12 -15.60
CA LEU A 28 5.87 0.67 -16.21
C LEU A 28 6.93 -0.23 -16.85
N ALA A 29 7.34 -1.31 -16.18
CA ALA A 29 8.27 -2.29 -16.75
C ALA A 29 7.71 -2.94 -18.02
N ASN A 30 6.41 -3.28 -18.04
CA ASN A 30 5.74 -3.79 -19.24
C ASN A 30 5.86 -2.84 -20.44
N VAL A 31 5.71 -1.53 -20.21
CA VAL A 31 5.82 -0.49 -21.25
C VAL A 31 7.27 -0.34 -21.72
N ILE A 32 8.23 -0.23 -20.79
CA ILE A 32 9.64 0.02 -21.12
C ILE A 32 10.25 -1.15 -21.89
N TYR A 33 9.92 -2.38 -21.50
CA TYR A 33 10.36 -3.57 -22.20
C TYR A 33 9.50 -3.93 -23.40
N GLN A 34 8.42 -3.18 -23.65
CA GLN A 34 7.47 -3.39 -24.75
C GLN A 34 6.92 -4.82 -24.79
N LEU A 35 6.61 -5.41 -23.64
CA LEU A 35 6.19 -6.82 -23.56
C LEU A 35 4.79 -7.06 -24.14
N GLY A 36 4.01 -6.00 -24.36
CA GLY A 36 2.67 -6.07 -24.97
C GLY A 36 1.61 -6.74 -24.09
N LEU A 37 1.86 -6.90 -22.79
CA LEU A 37 0.90 -7.54 -21.90
C LEU A 37 -0.27 -6.58 -21.58
N PRO A 38 -1.51 -7.06 -21.58
CA PRO A 38 -2.64 -6.28 -21.09
C PRO A 38 -2.50 -6.06 -19.58
N GLU A 39 -3.05 -4.94 -19.05
CA GLU A 39 -2.86 -4.56 -17.64
C GLU A 39 -3.25 -5.66 -16.64
N ARG A 40 -4.28 -6.45 -16.95
CA ARG A 40 -4.75 -7.57 -16.12
C ARG A 40 -3.73 -8.71 -15.99
N GLN A 41 -2.77 -8.79 -16.91
CA GLN A 41 -1.72 -9.81 -16.93
C GLN A 41 -0.37 -9.27 -16.47
N CYS A 42 -0.27 -7.98 -16.13
CA CYS A 42 0.91 -7.35 -15.53
C CYS A 42 1.04 -7.75 -14.04
N ASN A 43 1.25 -9.04 -13.79
CA ASN A 43 1.54 -9.57 -12.47
C ASN A 43 3.05 -9.86 -12.33
N ASN A 44 3.46 -10.15 -11.10
CA ASN A 44 4.85 -10.41 -10.77
C ASN A 44 5.46 -11.51 -11.66
N ASP A 45 4.77 -12.64 -11.81
CA ASP A 45 5.25 -13.76 -12.62
C ASP A 45 5.43 -13.40 -14.10
N SER A 46 4.44 -12.74 -14.70
CA SER A 46 4.50 -12.37 -16.11
C SER A 46 5.60 -11.36 -16.44
N ILE A 47 5.96 -10.49 -15.49
CA ILE A 47 6.94 -9.42 -15.70
C ILE A 47 8.34 -9.85 -15.24
N ILE A 48 8.51 -10.25 -13.98
CA ILE A 48 9.85 -10.52 -13.43
C ILE A 48 10.48 -11.78 -14.05
N LYS A 49 9.66 -12.80 -14.35
CA LYS A 49 10.16 -14.05 -14.98
C LYS A 49 10.27 -13.95 -16.51
N ASN A 50 9.82 -12.85 -17.11
CA ASN A 50 9.91 -12.64 -18.56
C ASN A 50 11.38 -12.71 -19.02
N ALA A 51 11.65 -13.40 -20.12
CA ALA A 51 13.02 -13.57 -20.62
C ALA A 51 13.76 -12.24 -20.89
N HIS A 52 13.04 -11.17 -21.25
CA HIS A 52 13.63 -9.85 -21.51
C HIS A 52 13.94 -9.05 -20.24
N VAL A 53 13.26 -9.35 -19.13
CA VAL A 53 13.40 -8.62 -17.85
C VAL A 53 14.25 -9.43 -16.88
N LYS A 54 14.21 -10.76 -16.95
CA LYS A 54 14.91 -11.68 -16.06
C LYS A 54 16.41 -11.40 -16.05
N GLY A 55 16.99 -11.31 -14.85
CA GLY A 55 18.42 -11.05 -14.65
C GLY A 55 18.83 -9.57 -14.76
N THR A 56 17.92 -8.67 -15.14
CA THR A 56 18.20 -7.24 -15.21
C THR A 56 18.14 -6.57 -13.81
N PRO A 57 18.73 -5.38 -13.64
CA PRO A 57 18.53 -4.57 -12.43
C PRO A 57 17.05 -4.29 -12.13
N VAL A 58 16.23 -4.12 -13.18
CA VAL A 58 14.78 -3.91 -13.06
C VAL A 58 14.08 -5.12 -12.43
N ALA A 59 14.43 -6.35 -12.84
CA ALA A 59 13.89 -7.55 -12.19
C ALA A 59 14.25 -7.63 -10.70
N LYS A 60 15.48 -7.23 -10.34
CA LYS A 60 15.94 -7.24 -8.95
C LYS A 60 15.16 -6.24 -8.09
N SER A 61 15.07 -4.99 -8.54
CA SER A 61 14.33 -3.95 -7.80
C SER A 61 12.83 -4.25 -7.70
N LEU A 62 12.21 -4.80 -8.75
CA LEU A 62 10.83 -5.29 -8.66
C LEU A 62 10.67 -6.44 -7.66
N THR A 63 11.65 -7.34 -7.55
CA THR A 63 11.60 -8.43 -6.57
C THR A 63 11.69 -7.91 -5.13
N GLU A 64 12.50 -6.88 -4.90
CA GLU A 64 12.60 -6.22 -3.59
C GLU A 64 11.30 -5.50 -3.23
N LEU A 65 10.71 -4.76 -4.18
CA LEU A 65 9.40 -4.15 -4.01
C LEU A 65 8.30 -5.20 -3.73
N ASP A 66 8.33 -6.35 -4.40
CA ASP A 66 7.37 -7.44 -4.16
C ASP A 66 7.50 -7.99 -2.74
N LYS A 67 8.74 -8.28 -2.31
CA LYS A 67 9.02 -8.78 -0.95
C LYS A 67 8.56 -7.78 0.12
N PHE A 68 8.83 -6.50 -0.10
CA PHE A 68 8.46 -5.44 0.83
C PHE A 68 6.94 -5.21 0.85
N THR A 69 6.29 -5.15 -0.31
CA THR A 69 4.83 -4.91 -0.38
C THR A 69 3.99 -6.14 -0.06
N GLY A 70 4.56 -7.34 -0.14
CA GLY A 70 3.89 -8.63 0.04
C GLY A 70 3.06 -8.75 1.33
N PRO A 71 3.63 -8.48 2.52
CA PRO A 71 2.89 -8.53 3.79
C PRO A 71 1.66 -7.62 3.81
N PHE A 72 1.72 -6.45 3.16
CA PHE A 72 0.63 -5.48 3.15
C PHE A 72 -0.52 -5.85 2.19
N ARG A 73 -0.28 -6.79 1.25
CA ARG A 73 -1.34 -7.29 0.35
C ARG A 73 -2.43 -8.03 1.10
N TYR A 74 -2.09 -8.66 2.22
CA TYR A 74 -3.09 -9.28 3.09
C TYR A 74 -4.12 -8.24 3.56
N HIS A 75 -3.66 -7.12 4.12
CA HIS A 75 -4.54 -6.03 4.54
C HIS A 75 -5.39 -5.50 3.38
N ARG A 76 -4.78 -5.26 2.21
CA ARG A 76 -5.53 -4.86 1.01
C ARG A 76 -6.60 -5.89 0.61
N ASN A 77 -6.28 -7.18 0.63
CA ASN A 77 -7.23 -8.24 0.25
C ASN A 77 -8.38 -8.35 1.26
N THR A 78 -8.08 -8.24 2.56
CA THR A 78 -9.10 -8.15 3.62
C THR A 78 -10.04 -6.98 3.37
N VAL A 79 -9.52 -5.79 3.09
CA VAL A 79 -10.35 -4.61 2.79
C VAL A 79 -11.19 -4.83 1.52
N ALA A 80 -10.59 -5.38 0.47
CA ALA A 80 -11.29 -5.59 -0.81
C ALA A 80 -12.36 -6.70 -0.77
N HIS A 81 -12.22 -7.72 0.09
CA HIS A 81 -13.10 -8.90 0.10
C HIS A 81 -13.97 -9.04 1.36
N GLN A 82 -13.47 -8.65 2.53
CA GLN A 82 -14.14 -8.82 3.84
C GLN A 82 -14.82 -7.53 4.33
N GLY A 83 -14.62 -6.41 3.62
CA GLY A 83 -15.43 -5.20 3.73
C GLY A 83 -14.97 -4.17 4.76
N THR A 84 -14.15 -4.56 5.74
CA THR A 84 -13.62 -3.60 6.73
C THR A 84 -12.26 -4.04 7.29
N TYR A 85 -11.35 -3.08 7.46
CA TYR A 85 -10.11 -3.30 8.21
C TYR A 85 -10.40 -3.44 9.71
N SER A 86 -9.82 -4.46 10.34
CA SER A 86 -9.97 -4.75 11.77
C SER A 86 -8.62 -5.06 12.40
N GLU A 87 -8.45 -4.53 13.60
CA GLU A 87 -7.38 -4.89 14.51
C GLU A 87 -7.82 -4.61 15.94
N LYS A 88 -7.21 -5.32 16.90
CA LYS A 88 -7.67 -5.33 18.30
C LYS A 88 -7.91 -3.94 18.89
N ASP A 89 -6.94 -3.03 18.73
CA ASP A 89 -7.03 -1.70 19.35
C ASP A 89 -8.05 -0.81 18.63
N LEU A 90 -8.16 -0.94 17.31
CA LEU A 90 -9.17 -0.25 16.50
C LEU A 90 -10.58 -0.76 16.82
N ASP A 91 -10.76 -2.07 16.95
CA ASP A 91 -12.04 -2.70 17.28
C ASP A 91 -12.51 -2.31 18.69
N GLN A 92 -11.56 -2.15 19.62
CA GLN A 92 -11.85 -1.61 20.95
C GLN A 92 -12.33 -0.15 20.86
N LEU A 93 -11.73 0.68 20.02
CA LEU A 93 -12.23 2.03 19.76
C LEU A 93 -13.64 2.01 19.15
N GLY A 94 -13.87 1.16 18.16
CA GLY A 94 -15.19 0.97 17.54
C GLY A 94 -16.28 0.62 18.57
N SER A 95 -15.95 -0.21 19.55
CA SER A 95 -16.85 -0.56 20.65
C SER A 95 -17.24 0.66 21.50
N TYR A 96 -16.30 1.57 21.78
CA TYR A 96 -16.60 2.81 22.51
C TYR A 96 -17.51 3.75 21.73
N TYR A 97 -17.26 3.91 20.43
CA TYR A 97 -18.10 4.75 19.56
C TYR A 97 -19.52 4.18 19.42
N LEU A 98 -19.66 2.86 19.30
CA LEU A 98 -20.96 2.20 19.26
C LEU A 98 -21.76 2.39 20.55
N LEU A 99 -21.10 2.30 21.71
CA LEU A 99 -21.75 2.52 23.01
C LEU A 99 -22.17 3.98 23.18
N ALA A 100 -21.31 4.93 22.80
CA ALA A 100 -21.62 6.36 22.85
C ALA A 100 -22.80 6.75 21.95
N GLU A 101 -23.02 6.04 20.83
CA GLU A 101 -24.20 6.26 19.97
C GLU A 101 -25.51 5.70 20.55
N LYS A 102 -25.44 4.74 21.49
CA LYS A 102 -26.61 4.05 22.04
C LYS A 102 -27.00 4.50 23.45
N ASP A 103 -26.07 5.10 24.18
CA ASP A 103 -26.24 5.49 25.58
C ASP A 103 -25.68 6.90 25.82
N ASP A 104 -26.59 7.86 26.01
CA ASP A 104 -26.26 9.26 26.25
C ASP A 104 -25.43 9.46 27.53
N ASP A 105 -25.56 8.58 28.54
CA ASP A 105 -24.74 8.65 29.76
C ASP A 105 -23.28 8.30 29.47
N PHE A 106 -23.01 7.59 28.38
CA PHE A 106 -21.66 7.23 27.96
C PHE A 106 -20.89 8.42 27.38
N GLU A 107 -21.57 9.52 27.03
CA GLU A 107 -20.94 10.73 26.52
C GLU A 107 -20.01 11.41 27.54
N ARG A 108 -20.21 11.17 28.84
CA ARG A 108 -19.28 11.65 29.88
C ARG A 108 -17.86 11.10 29.71
N TYR A 109 -17.70 9.97 29.00
CA TYR A 109 -16.40 9.36 28.70
C TYR A 109 -15.82 9.80 27.35
N ARG A 110 -16.48 10.73 26.63
CA ARG A 110 -16.03 11.24 25.32
C ARG A 110 -14.60 11.69 25.29
N TYR A 111 -14.15 12.38 26.33
CA TYR A 111 -12.78 12.84 26.42
C TYR A 111 -11.77 11.67 26.42
N LEU A 112 -12.07 10.58 27.13
CA LEU A 112 -11.16 9.44 27.26
C LEU A 112 -11.00 8.69 25.93
N PHE A 113 -12.11 8.34 25.28
CA PHE A 113 -12.03 7.62 24.00
C PHE A 113 -11.55 8.53 22.86
N LYS A 114 -11.83 9.83 22.91
CA LYS A 114 -11.23 10.80 22.00
C LYS A 114 -9.70 10.76 22.09
N LYS A 115 -9.16 10.85 23.32
CA LYS A 115 -7.71 10.79 23.55
C LYS A 115 -7.12 9.46 23.07
N LYS A 116 -7.73 8.33 23.42
CA LYS A 116 -7.28 7.01 22.91
C LYS A 116 -7.28 6.95 21.37
N THR A 117 -8.28 7.54 20.72
CA THR A 117 -8.36 7.61 19.26
C THR A 117 -7.25 8.51 18.70
N ASP A 118 -6.96 9.65 19.34
CA ASP A 118 -5.86 10.53 18.97
C ASP A 118 -4.51 9.81 19.08
N ASP A 119 -4.27 9.11 20.18
CA ASP A 119 -3.05 8.35 20.45
C ASP A 119 -2.86 7.24 19.41
N PHE A 120 -3.91 6.44 19.16
CA PHE A 120 -3.90 5.39 18.13
C PHE A 120 -3.62 5.93 16.73
N VAL A 121 -4.26 7.05 16.35
CA VAL A 121 -4.03 7.70 15.05
C VAL A 121 -2.59 8.21 14.95
N ALA A 122 -2.01 8.73 16.04
CA ALA A 122 -0.63 9.21 16.05
C ALA A 122 0.36 8.05 15.83
N GLU A 123 0.15 6.92 16.52
CA GLU A 123 0.95 5.71 16.36
C GLU A 123 0.89 5.17 14.92
N LYS A 124 -0.33 5.01 14.37
CA LYS A 124 -0.50 4.54 12.99
C LYS A 124 0.13 5.46 11.95
N LYS A 125 0.07 6.78 12.15
CA LYS A 125 0.75 7.73 11.27
C LYS A 125 2.26 7.55 11.30
N GLN A 126 2.84 7.26 12.46
CA GLN A 126 4.27 7.00 12.59
C GLN A 126 4.66 5.71 11.86
N ASP A 127 3.90 4.63 12.04
CA ASP A 127 4.12 3.37 11.34
C ASP A 127 4.05 3.54 9.82
N PHE A 128 2.99 4.19 9.35
CA PHE A 128 2.78 4.44 7.92
C PHE A 128 3.86 5.33 7.32
N LYS A 129 4.36 6.31 8.09
CA LYS A 129 5.48 7.14 7.66
C LYS A 129 6.75 6.30 7.49
N GLY A 130 7.06 5.41 8.43
CA GLY A 130 8.21 4.51 8.31
C GLY A 130 8.12 3.60 7.08
N GLN A 131 6.93 3.03 6.85
CA GLN A 131 6.64 2.21 5.68
C GLN A 131 6.73 3.00 4.36
N LEU A 132 6.26 4.26 4.34
CA LEU A 132 6.34 5.14 3.17
C LEU A 132 7.79 5.49 2.81
N VAL A 133 8.61 5.87 3.78
CA VAL A 133 10.02 6.18 3.54
C VAL A 133 10.76 4.99 2.94
N ALA A 134 10.50 3.77 3.46
CA ALA A 134 11.07 2.55 2.90
C ALA A 134 10.56 2.27 1.48
N LEU A 135 9.26 2.48 1.22
CA LEU A 135 8.69 2.32 -0.12
C LEU A 135 9.30 3.31 -1.12
N GLU A 136 9.43 4.58 -0.73
CA GLU A 136 10.00 5.65 -1.56
C GLU A 136 11.42 5.30 -1.99
N SER A 137 12.28 4.88 -1.05
CA SER A 137 13.64 4.46 -1.38
C SER A 137 13.70 3.26 -2.34
N LEU A 138 12.81 2.27 -2.18
CA LEU A 138 12.74 1.13 -3.11
C LEU A 138 12.23 1.56 -4.50
N VAL A 139 11.31 2.51 -4.56
CA VAL A 139 10.78 3.06 -5.83
C VAL A 139 11.84 3.90 -6.53
N GLU A 140 12.63 4.69 -5.81
CA GLU A 140 13.78 5.42 -6.36
C GLU A 140 14.79 4.46 -7.00
N ASN A 141 15.19 3.42 -6.28
CA ASN A 141 16.09 2.38 -6.81
C ASN A 141 15.52 1.69 -8.06
N TYR A 142 14.20 1.48 -8.08
CA TYR A 142 13.50 0.96 -9.26
C TYR A 142 13.53 1.95 -10.43
N PHE A 143 13.30 3.25 -10.19
CA PHE A 143 13.37 4.27 -11.23
C PHE A 143 14.78 4.44 -11.80
N ASP A 144 15.82 4.41 -10.98
CA ASP A 144 17.21 4.43 -11.46
C ASP A 144 17.50 3.22 -12.35
N SER A 145 17.04 2.04 -11.94
CA SER A 145 17.17 0.81 -12.73
C SER A 145 16.46 0.94 -14.08
N VAL A 146 15.25 1.51 -14.08
CA VAL A 146 14.42 1.72 -15.27
C VAL A 146 15.02 2.76 -16.22
N LEU A 147 15.53 3.86 -15.69
CA LEU A 147 16.08 4.97 -16.46
C LEU A 147 17.25 4.49 -17.34
N SER A 148 18.15 3.68 -16.77
CA SER A 148 19.28 3.11 -17.51
C SER A 148 18.84 2.30 -18.75
N VAL A 149 17.74 1.54 -18.64
CA VAL A 149 17.19 0.74 -19.73
C VAL A 149 16.48 1.63 -20.75
N PHE A 150 15.74 2.61 -20.27
CA PHE A 150 15.02 3.56 -21.11
C PHE A 150 15.97 4.35 -21.99
N GLU A 151 17.04 4.91 -21.42
CA GLU A 151 18.07 5.65 -22.18
C GLU A 151 18.78 4.79 -23.22
N THR A 152 19.11 3.55 -22.85
CA THR A 152 19.73 2.58 -23.78
C THR A 152 18.82 2.31 -24.97
N ARG A 153 17.52 2.13 -24.72
CA ARG A 153 16.55 1.91 -25.79
C ARG A 153 16.32 3.16 -26.63
N LEU A 154 16.27 4.34 -26.02
CA LEU A 154 16.08 5.60 -26.74
C LEU A 154 17.21 5.85 -27.75
N LYS A 155 18.46 5.56 -27.38
CA LYS A 155 19.63 5.62 -28.29
C LYS A 155 19.58 4.60 -29.44
N ALA A 156 18.82 3.51 -29.31
CA ALA A 156 18.67 2.53 -30.39
C ALA A 156 17.62 2.94 -31.44
N TYR A 157 16.80 3.96 -31.16
CA TYR A 157 15.78 4.49 -32.06
C TYR A 157 16.19 5.79 -32.76
N VAL A 158 17.29 6.43 -32.34
CA VAL A 158 17.86 7.64 -32.94
C VAL A 158 19.07 7.25 -33.77
#